data_AF-A0A378B570-F1
#
_entry.id   AF-A0A378B570-F1
#
_cell.length_a   1.000
_cell.length_b   1.000
_cell.length_c   1.000
_cell.angle_alpha   90.00
_cell.angle_beta   90.00
_cell.angle_gamma   90.00
#
_symmetry.space_group_name_H-M   'P 1'
#
loop_
_entity.id
_entity.type
_entity.pdbx_description
1 polymer ?
#
loop_
_entity_poly.entity_id
_entity_poly.type
_entity_poly.pdbx_seq_one_letter_code
_entity_poly.pdbx_strand_id
1 'polypeptide(L)'
;MADFGGNRQYITTGNLRGSDRACLFLMDYPRRARLKIYATVEVLAAEDHPQLLAQVAPANYRARIERLFLFHLQAFDWNCPQHITPRYSAQQVAEYSQNLQQRIHDLEQENQRLQQQLARRGE
;
A
#
# COMPACT_ATOMS: atom_id res chain seq x y z
N MET A 1 -1.30 14.18 8.78
CA MET A 1 -0.16 13.47 8.16
C MET A 1 1.13 14.15 8.58
N ALA A 2 2.16 13.39 8.96
CA ALA A 2 3.48 13.94 9.26
C ALA A 2 4.32 14.11 7.98
N ASP A 3 4.96 15.26 7.83
CA ASP A 3 5.96 15.50 6.78
C ASP A 3 7.35 15.40 7.38
N PHE A 4 8.11 14.42 6.90
CA PHE A 4 9.46 14.14 7.36
C PHE A 4 10.47 14.92 6.51
N GLY A 5 11.45 15.55 7.16
CA GLY A 5 12.37 16.48 6.47
C GLY A 5 13.14 15.88 5.29
N GLY A 6 13.33 14.56 5.24
CA GLY A 6 13.94 13.87 4.10
C GLY A 6 13.16 14.00 2.80
N ASN A 7 11.84 14.21 2.86
CA ASN A 7 10.95 14.25 1.70
C ASN A 7 10.89 15.63 1.02
N ARG A 8 11.40 16.69 1.67
CA ARG A 8 11.56 18.05 1.10
C ARG A 8 10.35 18.51 0.27
N GLN A 9 9.16 18.48 0.87
CA GLN A 9 7.88 18.77 0.21
C GLN A 9 7.69 20.26 -0.16
N TYR A 10 8.70 20.91 -0.76
CA TYR A 10 8.69 22.34 -1.09
C TYR A 10 7.67 22.68 -2.18
N ILE A 11 7.49 21.81 -3.19
CA ILE A 11 6.50 22.02 -4.26
C ILE A 11 5.09 21.92 -3.69
N THR A 12 4.81 20.85 -2.93
CA THR A 12 3.50 20.66 -2.28
C THR A 12 3.16 21.83 -1.36
N THR A 13 4.09 22.23 -0.50
CA THR A 13 3.85 23.36 0.41
C THR A 13 3.78 24.71 -0.31
N GLY A 14 4.52 24.90 -1.40
CA GLY A 14 4.37 26.06 -2.28
C GLY A 14 2.99 26.13 -2.92
N ASN A 15 2.50 25.02 -3.48
CA ASN A 15 1.17 24.93 -4.08
C ASN A 15 0.07 25.19 -3.05
N LEU A 16 0.18 24.62 -1.86
CA LEU A 16 -0.79 24.80 -0.78
C LEU A 16 -0.90 26.25 -0.27
N ARG A 17 0.15 27.07 -0.45
CA ARG A 17 0.08 28.52 -0.16
C ARG A 17 -0.76 29.29 -1.19
N GLY A 18 -0.83 28.81 -2.43
CA GLY A 18 -1.65 29.41 -3.48
C GLY A 18 -3.10 28.89 -3.50
N SER A 19 -3.31 27.64 -3.09
CA SER A 19 -4.62 27.00 -2.95
C SER A 19 -4.52 25.88 -1.93
N ASP A 20 -5.33 25.95 -0.88
CA ASP A 20 -5.40 24.93 0.19
C ASP A 20 -6.07 23.63 -0.26
N ARG A 21 -6.66 23.60 -1.45
CA ARG A 21 -7.38 22.43 -1.99
C ARG A 21 -6.42 21.31 -2.38
N ALA A 22 -6.72 20.09 -1.93
CA ALA A 22 -6.03 18.87 -2.30
C ALA A 22 -7.00 17.77 -2.77
N CYS A 23 -6.47 16.88 -3.62
CA CYS A 23 -7.13 15.63 -3.99
C CYS A 23 -6.18 14.47 -3.65
N LEU A 24 -6.62 13.54 -2.82
CA LEU A 24 -5.86 12.36 -2.42
C LEU A 24 -6.42 11.13 -3.13
N PHE A 25 -5.52 10.25 -3.57
CA PHE A 25 -5.84 8.95 -4.12
C PHE A 25 -5.29 7.86 -3.21
N LEU A 26 -6.18 7.08 -2.60
CA LEU A 26 -5.81 5.93 -1.78
C LEU A 26 -6.09 4.67 -2.60
N MET A 27 -5.04 3.91 -2.88
CA MET A 27 -5.06 2.76 -3.77
C MET A 27 -5.01 1.44 -2.98
N ASP A 28 -5.99 0.57 -3.20
CA ASP A 28 -5.89 -0.87 -2.89
C ASP A 28 -5.69 -1.60 -4.23
N TYR A 29 -4.42 -1.83 -4.58
CA TYR A 29 -4.07 -2.46 -5.85
C TYR A 29 -4.57 -3.91 -5.96
N PRO A 30 -4.42 -4.79 -4.95
CA PRO A 30 -4.98 -6.15 -5.02
C PRO A 30 -6.50 -6.18 -5.24
N ARG A 31 -7.26 -5.36 -4.50
CA ARG A 31 -8.73 -5.31 -4.65
C ARG A 31 -9.20 -4.44 -5.81
N ARG A 32 -8.28 -3.81 -6.52
CA ARG A 32 -8.56 -2.84 -7.60
C ARG A 32 -9.53 -1.74 -7.13
N ALA A 33 -9.38 -1.30 -5.89
CA ALA A 33 -10.22 -0.25 -5.33
C ALA A 33 -9.43 1.04 -5.20
N ARG A 34 -10.10 2.17 -5.46
CA ARG A 34 -9.51 3.49 -5.33
C ARG A 34 -10.50 4.43 -4.65
N LEU A 35 -10.08 4.96 -3.52
CA LEU A 35 -10.78 6.03 -2.83
C LEU A 35 -10.19 7.37 -3.27
N LYS A 36 -11.05 8.23 -3.81
CA LYS A 36 -10.75 9.64 -4.09
C LYS A 36 -11.23 10.47 -2.92
N ILE A 37 -10.40 11.38 -2.44
CA ILE A 37 -10.76 12.32 -1.37
C ILE A 37 -10.46 13.72 -1.85
N TYR A 38 -11.46 14.60 -1.79
CA TYR A 38 -11.27 16.03 -1.90
C TYR A 38 -11.20 16.63 -0.49
N ALA A 39 -10.20 17.45 -0.25
CA ALA A 39 -9.98 18.09 1.04
C ALA A 39 -9.44 19.51 0.87
N THR A 40 -9.57 20.33 1.91
CA THR A 40 -8.70 21.48 2.12
C THR A 40 -7.61 21.11 3.11
N VAL A 41 -6.46 21.77 3.06
CA VAL A 41 -5.27 21.39 3.82
C VAL A 41 -4.71 22.57 4.59
N GLU A 42 -4.49 22.37 5.88
CA GLU A 42 -3.70 23.26 6.71
C GLU A 42 -2.29 22.69 6.89
N VAL A 43 -1.29 23.56 6.76
CA VAL A 43 0.11 23.23 7.02
C VAL A 43 0.47 23.81 8.38
N LEU A 44 0.67 22.93 9.36
CA LEU A 44 0.95 23.30 10.75
C LEU A 44 2.41 23.02 11.10
N ALA A 45 3.02 23.85 11.92
CA ALA A 45 4.33 23.57 12.50
C ALA A 45 4.21 22.43 13.52
N ALA A 46 5.07 21.42 13.45
CA ALA A 46 4.94 20.24 14.30
C ALA A 46 5.15 20.54 15.79
N GLU A 47 6.00 21.51 16.10
CA GLU A 47 6.33 21.96 17.46
C GLU A 47 5.16 22.63 18.18
N ASP A 48 4.29 23.32 17.45
CA ASP A 48 3.12 24.00 18.01
C ASP A 48 1.94 23.04 18.33
N HIS A 49 1.99 21.83 17.78
CA HIS A 49 0.89 20.86 17.87
C HIS A 49 1.35 19.47 18.36
N PRO A 50 1.90 19.37 19.59
CA PRO A 50 2.45 18.12 20.12
C PRO A 50 1.39 17.00 20.25
N GLN A 51 0.13 17.37 20.50
CA GLN A 51 -0.98 16.40 20.60
C GLN A 51 -1.31 15.74 19.26
N LEU A 52 -1.28 16.50 18.17
CA LEU A 52 -1.49 15.97 16.83
C LEU A 52 -0.27 15.18 16.37
N LEU A 53 0.93 15.67 16.70
CA LEU A 53 2.19 14.99 16.40
C LEU A 53 2.21 13.58 17.00
N ALA A 54 1.80 13.41 18.26
CA ALA A 54 1.75 12.11 18.94
C ALA A 54 0.83 11.09 18.24
N GLN A 55 -0.20 11.53 17.51
CA GLN A 55 -1.12 10.64 16.79
C GLN A 55 -0.56 10.12 15.47
N VAL A 56 0.40 10.85 14.87
CA VAL A 56 0.94 10.53 13.54
C VAL A 56 2.43 10.18 13.56
N ALA A 57 3.11 10.37 14.71
CA ALA A 57 4.49 9.99 14.91
C ALA A 57 4.59 8.46 15.01
N PRO A 58 5.33 7.80 14.11
CA PRO A 58 5.55 6.36 14.24
C PRO A 58 6.46 6.09 15.43
N ALA A 59 6.14 5.09 16.26
CA ALA A 59 6.87 4.77 17.48
C ALA A 59 8.39 4.58 17.28
N ASN A 60 8.82 4.11 16.09
CA ASN A 60 10.20 3.71 15.80
C ASN A 60 10.83 4.45 14.62
N TYR A 61 10.39 5.66 14.28
CA TYR A 61 10.91 6.38 13.11
C TYR A 61 11.76 7.59 13.49
N ARG A 62 13.07 7.49 13.22
CA ARG A 62 14.08 8.49 13.65
C ARG A 62 14.09 9.80 12.87
N ALA A 63 13.29 9.92 11.79
CA ALA A 63 13.31 11.12 10.98
C ALA A 63 12.62 12.29 11.69
N ARG A 64 13.21 13.49 11.60
CA ARG A 64 12.60 14.72 12.12
C ARG A 64 11.33 15.04 11.32
N ILE A 65 10.23 15.22 12.04
CA ILE A 65 8.98 15.74 11.49
C ILE A 65 9.08 17.27 11.49
N GLU A 66 8.96 17.87 10.32
CA GLU A 66 9.07 19.33 10.16
C GLU A 66 7.71 20.02 10.30
N ARG A 67 6.66 19.39 9.78
CA ARG A 67 5.31 19.97 9.69
C ARG A 67 4.26 18.88 9.68
N LEU A 68 3.03 19.29 9.96
CA LEU A 68 1.84 18.45 9.90
C LEU A 68 0.93 18.97 8.78
N PHE A 69 0.44 18.07 7.95
CA PHE A 69 -0.68 18.35 7.05
C PHE A 69 -1.96 17.89 7.72
N LEU A 70 -2.83 18.83 8.05
CA LEU A 70 -4.18 18.58 8.54
C LEU A 70 -5.15 18.67 7.36
N PHE A 71 -5.89 17.59 7.11
CA PHE A 71 -6.82 17.51 5.98
C PHE A 71 -8.24 17.66 6.48
N HIS A 72 -8.96 18.63 5.93
CA HIS A 72 -10.39 18.80 6.14
C HIS A 72 -11.15 18.15 5.00
N LEU A 73 -11.76 17.00 5.29
CA LEU A 73 -12.51 16.22 4.31
C LEU A 73 -13.69 17.03 3.77
N GLN A 74 -13.74 17.23 2.45
CA GLN A 74 -14.85 17.91 1.77
C GLN A 74 -15.79 16.92 1.10
N ALA A 75 -15.23 15.91 0.42
CA ALA A 75 -15.98 14.85 -0.21
C ALA A 75 -15.09 13.62 -0.42
N PHE A 76 -15.70 12.44 -0.55
CA PHE A 76 -15.00 11.23 -0.97
C PHE A 76 -15.87 10.39 -1.90
N ASP A 77 -15.21 9.59 -2.74
CA ASP A 77 -15.86 8.68 -3.67
C ASP A 77 -15.02 7.42 -3.89
N TRP A 78 -15.69 6.27 -3.91
CA TRP A 78 -15.09 5.01 -4.31
C TRP A 78 -15.28 4.83 -5.82
N ASN A 79 -14.18 4.98 -6.57
CA ASN A 79 -14.24 4.93 -8.03
C ASN A 79 -14.22 3.49 -8.58
N CYS A 80 -14.76 3.30 -9.79
CA CYS A 80 -14.75 2.06 -10.58
C CYS A 80 -13.35 1.40 -10.70
N PRO A 81 -13.26 0.05 -10.60
CA PRO A 81 -12.01 -0.73 -10.66
C PRO A 81 -11.37 -0.82 -12.06
N GLN A 82 -12.05 -0.33 -13.10
CA GLN A 82 -11.55 -0.37 -14.47
C GLN A 82 -10.18 0.34 -14.56
N HIS A 83 -9.24 -0.31 -15.24
CA HIS A 83 -7.85 0.14 -15.44
C HIS A 83 -6.94 0.17 -14.20
N ILE A 84 -7.32 -0.44 -13.08
CA ILE A 84 -6.38 -0.65 -11.96
C ILE A 84 -5.69 -1.99 -12.12
N THR A 85 -4.41 -1.96 -12.53
CA THR A 85 -3.57 -3.17 -12.59
C THR A 85 -3.26 -3.65 -11.17
N PRO A 86 -3.57 -4.92 -10.83
CA PRO A 86 -3.19 -5.49 -9.55
C PRO A 86 -1.67 -5.43 -9.34
N ARG A 87 -1.26 -5.05 -8.13
CA ARG A 87 0.14 -5.03 -7.70
C ARG A 87 0.22 -5.75 -6.36
N TYR A 88 1.22 -6.60 -6.23
CA TYR A 88 1.46 -7.41 -5.04
C TYR A 88 2.86 -7.12 -4.53
N SER A 89 3.05 -7.22 -3.21
CA SER A 89 4.39 -7.15 -2.63
C SER A 89 5.19 -8.41 -3.00
N ALA A 90 6.52 -8.31 -2.93
CA ALA A 90 7.39 -9.46 -3.13
C ALA A 90 7.06 -10.62 -2.18
N GLN A 91 6.70 -10.29 -0.93
CA GLN A 91 6.29 -11.28 0.06
C GLN A 91 5.01 -12.01 -0.35
N GLN A 92 3.98 -11.28 -0.80
CA GLN A 92 2.72 -11.89 -1.26
C GLN A 92 2.94 -12.81 -2.47
N VAL A 93 3.81 -12.41 -3.40
CA VAL A 93 4.17 -13.25 -4.55
C VAL A 93 4.93 -14.50 -4.09
N ALA A 94 5.84 -14.38 -3.13
CA ALA A 94 6.61 -15.50 -2.59
C ALA A 94 5.70 -16.52 -1.89
N GLU A 95 4.78 -16.06 -1.03
CA GLU A 95 3.80 -16.91 -0.34
C GLU A 95 2.94 -17.71 -1.34
N TYR A 96 2.43 -17.04 -2.38
CA TYR A 96 1.66 -17.71 -3.43
C TYR A 96 2.49 -18.73 -4.22
N SER A 97 3.74 -18.37 -4.55
CA SER A 97 4.65 -19.23 -5.30
C SER A 97 5.03 -20.49 -4.52
N GLN A 98 5.24 -20.37 -3.21
CA GLN A 98 5.53 -21.50 -2.33
C GLN A 98 4.38 -22.52 -2.30
N ASN A 99 3.13 -22.05 -2.22
CA ASN A 99 1.97 -22.93 -2.25
C ASN A 99 1.90 -23.72 -3.57
N LEU A 100 2.14 -23.06 -4.70
CA LEU A 100 2.17 -23.71 -6.01
C LEU A 100 3.32 -24.73 -6.11
N GLN A 101 4.52 -24.39 -5.64
CA GLN A 101 5.67 -25.29 -5.64
C GLN A 101 5.41 -26.56 -4.84
N GLN A 102 4.79 -26.45 -3.65
CA GLN A 102 4.42 -27.62 -2.86
C GLN A 102 3.42 -28.50 -3.61
N ARG A 103 2.40 -27.90 -4.22
CA ARG A 103 1.39 -28.66 -4.98
C ARG A 103 2.00 -29.37 -6.19
N ILE A 104 2.92 -28.73 -6.89
CA ILE A 104 3.66 -29.32 -8.01
C ILE A 104 4.45 -30.54 -7.51
N HIS A 105 5.19 -30.38 -6.41
CA HIS A 105 5.97 -31.47 -5.83
C HIS A 105 5.12 -32.69 -5.48
N ASP A 106 3.99 -32.48 -4.80
CA ASP A 106 3.08 -33.56 -4.41
C ASP A 106 2.51 -34.28 -5.65
N LEU A 107 2.13 -33.53 -6.68
CA LEU A 107 1.62 -34.07 -7.94
C LEU A 107 2.68 -34.83 -8.74
N GLU A 108 3.94 -34.39 -8.71
CA GLU A 108 5.05 -35.08 -9.35
C GLU A 108 5.35 -36.42 -8.66
N GLN A 109 5.34 -36.46 -7.33
CA GLN A 109 5.50 -37.70 -6.56
C GLN A 109 4.35 -38.68 -6.84
N GLU A 110 3.12 -38.19 -6.88
CA GLU A 110 1.96 -39.03 -7.19
C GLU A 110 2.03 -39.60 -8.60
N ASN A 111 2.39 -38.78 -9.59
CA ASN A 111 2.57 -39.24 -10.97
C ASN A 111 3.64 -40.33 -11.07
N GLN A 112 4.79 -40.16 -10.41
CA GLN A 112 5.84 -41.19 -10.39
C GLN A 112 5.32 -42.50 -9.79
N ARG A 113 4.58 -42.42 -8.68
CA ARG A 113 3.97 -43.61 -8.04
C ARG A 113 2.99 -44.31 -8.98
N LEU A 114 2.12 -43.55 -9.66
CA LEU A 114 1.13 -44.10 -10.59
C LEU A 114 1.81 -44.73 -11.83
N GLN A 115 2.85 -44.09 -12.38
CA GLN A 115 3.62 -44.63 -13.50
C GLN A 115 4.28 -45.97 -13.13
N GLN A 116 4.86 -46.08 -11.94
CA GLN A 116 5.42 -47.35 -11.44
C GLN A 116 4.37 -48.44 -11.29
N GLN A 117 3.16 -48.09 -10.84
CA GLN A 117 2.05 -49.05 -10.73
C GLN A 117 1.56 -49.54 -12.09
N LEU A 118 1.51 -48.65 -13.09
CA LEU A 118 1.14 -49.02 -14.47
C LEU A 118 2.21 -49.93 -15.10
N ALA A 119 3.49 -49.60 -14.92
CA ALA A 119 4.59 -50.43 -15.41
C ALA A 119 4.52 -51.86 -14.82
N ARG A 120 4.27 -51.98 -13.51
CA ARG A 120 4.10 -53.28 -12.82
C ARG A 120 2.83 -54.05 -13.20
N ARG A 121 1.84 -53.41 -13.83
CA ARG A 121 0.60 -54.06 -14.29
C ARG A 121 0.64 -54.46 -15.77
N GLY A 122 1.60 -53.93 -16.53
CA GLY A 122 1.82 -54.26 -17.94
C GLY A 122 2.81 -55.40 -18.17
N GLU A 123 3.52 -55.83 -17.12
CA GLU A 123 4.29 -57.09 -17.04
C GLU A 123 3.38 -58.23 -16.55
#